data_AF-A0A9E5NTR3-F1
#
_entry.id   AF-A0A9E5NTR3-F1
#
_cell.length_a   1.000
_cell.length_b   1.000
_cell.length_c   1.000
_cell.angle_alpha   90.00
_cell.angle_beta   90.00
_cell.angle_gamma   90.00
#
_symmetry.space_group_name_H-M   'P 1'
#
loop_
_entity.id
_entity.type
_entity.pdbx_description
1 polymer ?
#
loop_
_entity_poly.entity_id
_entity_poly.type
_entity_poly.pdbx_seq_one_letter_code
_entity_poly.pdbx_strand_id
1 'polypeptide(L)'
;MASFRVGIDNYCLNPLRLDAIAVLGRRRRSVLRSRSFITRRVSRRAPVCTTVEKRGRAFLHLCRQRGFVSIGLAGIAVLASFGCDDGGPRVPARVIVSPDVVLVGSVGVTEQFEAHVVDAGGALIPGAAVSWSSSDESVADIDPVSGHATAVGAGVATITATAEPASGRATFEVFLAEETDYVPGQSYYGRRQYIEYIAGDLPIVLSAPHGGYELPEEIADRTWGVVLQDRRTQELARTIGAAIYERTGGYPHIIICRLHRSKLDANREIDEAAQGNVYGEWAWSEYHDFIETAKAAVVERYGRGLYLDLHGHGHEFQRLELGYLLSASDLELSDAELGQPAYVNKSSIRTLAQEADSGFVALVRGSLSLGGLLGARGYPSVPSPAYPDPGGYPYYTGGYNTARHGSREGGPISGVQVEANWEGVRDSLGNREAFAAALAEALEVYLSEHFGIDIALPLANR
;
A
#
# COMPACT_ATOMS: atom_id res chain seq x y z
N MET A 1 58.64 16.00 9.89
CA MET A 1 59.55 15.63 8.78
C MET A 1 58.71 15.03 7.66
N ALA A 2 58.85 15.58 6.43
CA ALA A 2 58.30 15.19 5.11
C ALA A 2 56.75 15.03 5.01
N SER A 3 55.93 15.89 4.39
CA SER A 3 55.90 16.64 3.11
C SER A 3 55.92 15.78 1.84
N PHE A 4 54.77 15.71 1.15
CA PHE A 4 54.67 15.79 -0.32
C PHE A 4 53.34 16.46 -0.74
N ARG A 5 53.44 17.34 -1.73
CA ARG A 5 52.40 18.15 -2.40
C ARG A 5 52.31 17.76 -3.88
N VAL A 6 51.30 18.34 -4.55
CA VAL A 6 51.09 18.56 -6.02
C VAL A 6 50.18 17.51 -6.68
N GLY A 7 49.16 17.84 -7.48
CA GLY A 7 48.77 19.13 -8.07
C GLY A 7 47.37 19.12 -8.73
N ILE A 8 46.94 20.32 -9.07
CA ILE A 8 45.70 20.73 -9.73
C ILE A 8 45.98 20.82 -11.24
N ASP A 9 45.01 20.49 -12.11
CA ASP A 9 44.90 21.14 -13.42
C ASP A 9 43.43 21.30 -13.85
N ASN A 10 43.14 22.53 -14.29
CA ASN A 10 41.91 23.03 -14.91
C ASN A 10 41.91 22.72 -16.42
N TYR A 11 40.73 22.56 -17.06
CA TYR A 11 40.50 23.06 -18.42
C TYR A 11 39.03 23.42 -18.69
N CYS A 12 38.90 24.45 -19.53
CA CYS A 12 37.75 25.34 -19.74
C CYS A 12 36.70 24.87 -20.77
N LEU A 13 35.49 25.41 -20.57
CA LEU A 13 34.47 25.90 -21.52
C LEU A 13 34.79 25.93 -23.04
N ASN A 14 33.85 25.48 -23.89
CA ASN A 14 33.09 26.38 -24.78
C ASN A 14 31.87 25.73 -25.49
N PRO A 15 30.84 26.52 -25.88
CA PRO A 15 29.53 26.07 -26.39
C PRO A 15 29.35 26.27 -27.91
N LEU A 16 28.41 25.54 -28.52
CA LEU A 16 27.83 25.75 -29.86
C LEU A 16 26.44 25.09 -29.87
N ARG A 17 25.36 25.54 -30.51
CA ARG A 17 25.02 26.71 -31.33
C ARG A 17 23.48 26.73 -31.44
N LEU A 18 22.88 27.92 -31.48
CA LEU A 18 21.53 28.15 -31.99
C LEU A 18 21.49 27.93 -33.50
N ASP A 19 20.42 27.33 -34.00
CA ASP A 19 19.83 27.69 -35.29
C ASP A 19 18.30 27.55 -35.23
N ALA A 20 17.63 28.62 -35.66
CA ALA A 20 16.19 28.76 -35.74
C ALA A 20 15.70 28.37 -37.14
N ILE A 21 14.55 27.67 -37.23
CA ILE A 21 13.70 27.69 -38.42
C ILE A 21 12.26 27.90 -37.96
N ALA A 22 11.66 29.00 -38.42
CA ALA A 22 10.25 29.30 -38.31
C ALA A 22 9.58 29.09 -39.67
N VAL A 23 8.47 28.34 -39.74
CA VAL A 23 7.42 28.52 -40.76
C VAL A 23 6.04 28.14 -40.21
N LEU A 24 5.21 29.17 -40.04
CA LEU A 24 3.76 29.34 -40.29
C LEU A 24 2.82 28.11 -40.34
N GLY A 25 1.71 28.21 -39.59
CA GLY A 25 0.48 27.44 -39.83
C GLY A 25 -0.68 27.77 -38.89
N ARG A 26 -1.43 28.86 -39.14
CA ARG A 26 -2.68 29.20 -38.43
C ARG A 26 -3.87 28.35 -38.93
N ARG A 27 -4.85 28.19 -38.02
CA ARG A 27 -6.27 27.75 -38.17
C ARG A 27 -6.44 26.22 -38.16
N ARG A 28 -7.39 25.61 -37.42
CA ARG A 28 -8.78 25.98 -37.12
C ARG A 28 -9.24 25.42 -35.77
N ARG A 29 -10.10 26.18 -35.09
CA ARG A 29 -11.04 25.67 -34.08
C ARG A 29 -12.10 24.82 -34.79
N SER A 30 -12.40 23.64 -34.26
CA SER A 30 -13.67 22.95 -34.51
C SER A 30 -14.17 22.35 -33.21
N VAL A 31 -15.24 22.96 -32.72
CA VAL A 31 -16.11 22.50 -31.65
C VAL A 31 -16.78 21.21 -32.11
N LEU A 32 -16.56 20.10 -31.39
CA LEU A 32 -17.38 18.90 -31.50
C LEU A 32 -18.15 18.72 -30.20
N ARG A 33 -19.45 19.04 -30.28
CA ARG A 33 -20.48 18.57 -29.35
C ARG A 33 -20.67 17.07 -29.58
N SER A 34 -20.28 16.24 -28.63
CA SER A 34 -20.77 14.86 -28.53
C SER A 34 -21.85 14.78 -27.45
N ARG A 35 -22.92 14.08 -27.84
CA ARG A 35 -24.20 13.99 -27.14
C ARG A 35 -24.07 13.10 -25.90
N SER A 36 -24.72 13.55 -24.83
CA SER A 36 -24.94 12.81 -23.59
C SER A 36 -25.79 11.56 -23.89
N PHE A 37 -25.24 10.37 -23.64
CA PHE A 37 -26.01 9.14 -23.55
C PHE A 37 -26.38 8.91 -22.07
N ILE A 38 -27.68 8.99 -21.81
CA ILE A 38 -28.31 8.56 -20.57
C ILE A 38 -28.32 7.03 -20.57
N THR A 39 -27.58 6.41 -19.66
CA THR A 39 -27.82 5.03 -19.24
C THR A 39 -28.25 5.01 -17.78
N ARG A 40 -29.41 4.39 -17.56
CA ARG A 40 -30.12 4.31 -16.29
C ARG A 40 -29.29 3.54 -15.25
N ARG A 41 -29.02 4.18 -14.12
CA ARG A 41 -28.53 3.54 -12.88
C ARG A 41 -29.64 2.64 -12.33
N VAL A 42 -29.41 1.32 -12.29
CA VAL A 42 -30.21 0.39 -11.48
C VAL A 42 -29.69 0.48 -10.05
N SER A 43 -30.48 1.10 -9.18
CA SER A 43 -30.31 1.11 -7.73
C SER A 43 -30.62 -0.29 -7.19
N ARG A 44 -29.63 -0.94 -6.55
CA ARG A 44 -29.88 -2.07 -5.65
C ARG A 44 -29.78 -1.57 -4.21
N ARG A 45 -30.91 -1.60 -3.52
CA ARG A 45 -31.05 -1.32 -2.08
C ARG A 45 -30.24 -2.35 -1.28
N ALA A 46 -29.45 -1.87 -0.31
CA ALA A 46 -28.90 -2.69 0.76
C ALA A 46 -30.01 -3.04 1.77
N PRO A 47 -30.06 -4.27 2.33
CA PRO A 47 -30.92 -4.56 3.46
C PRO A 47 -30.22 -4.18 4.77
N VAL A 48 -31.00 -3.50 5.62
CA VAL A 48 -30.74 -3.21 7.03
C VAL A 48 -30.82 -4.52 7.82
N CYS A 49 -29.89 -4.77 8.74
CA CYS A 49 -29.98 -5.86 9.72
C CYS A 49 -29.98 -5.28 11.14
N THR A 50 -31.03 -5.61 11.89
CA THR A 50 -31.25 -5.28 13.30
C THR A 50 -30.47 -6.21 14.23
N THR A 51 -29.97 -5.65 15.33
CA THR A 51 -29.20 -6.31 16.39
C THR A 51 -30.02 -7.26 17.25
N VAL A 52 -29.45 -8.42 17.58
CA VAL A 52 -29.79 -9.22 18.78
C VAL A 52 -28.47 -9.66 19.42
N GLU A 53 -28.24 -9.20 20.65
CA GLU A 53 -27.15 -9.65 21.52
C GLU A 53 -27.49 -10.99 22.19
N LYS A 54 -26.52 -11.91 22.24
CA LYS A 54 -26.15 -12.63 23.47
C LYS A 54 -24.84 -13.42 23.31
N ARG A 55 -23.86 -12.98 24.14
CA ARG A 55 -22.83 -13.70 24.92
C ARG A 55 -22.09 -14.90 24.30
N GLY A 56 -20.76 -14.73 24.25
CA GLY A 56 -19.75 -15.78 24.12
C GLY A 56 -19.02 -15.72 22.78
N ARG A 57 -17.88 -15.02 22.70
CA ARG A 57 -17.06 -14.97 21.49
C ARG A 57 -15.64 -15.41 21.79
N ALA A 58 -15.31 -16.60 21.29
CA ALA A 58 -14.01 -16.80 20.65
C ALA A 58 -13.94 -15.79 19.49
N PHE A 59 -12.82 -15.08 19.38
CA PHE A 59 -12.53 -14.26 18.20
C PHE A 59 -12.36 -15.21 17.01
N LEU A 60 -13.45 -15.50 16.29
CA LEU A 60 -13.31 -15.87 14.89
C LEU A 60 -12.73 -14.64 14.21
N HIS A 61 -11.45 -14.71 13.85
CA HIS A 61 -10.92 -13.98 12.72
C HIS A 61 -11.76 -14.41 11.51
N LEU A 62 -12.89 -13.74 11.26
CA LEU A 62 -13.45 -13.70 9.92
C LEU A 62 -12.45 -12.89 9.11
N CYS A 63 -11.39 -13.57 8.65
CA CYS A 63 -10.75 -13.24 7.40
C CYS A 63 -11.92 -13.08 6.43
N ARG A 64 -12.22 -11.83 6.07
CA ARG A 64 -13.38 -11.52 5.26
C ARG A 64 -13.04 -12.10 3.90
N GLN A 65 -13.46 -13.36 3.69
CA GLN A 65 -13.26 -14.13 2.47
C GLN A 65 -13.84 -13.32 1.31
N ARG A 66 -12.99 -12.50 0.71
CA ARG A 66 -13.04 -12.31 -0.72
C ARG A 66 -12.30 -13.53 -1.24
N GLY A 67 -13.06 -14.60 -1.51
CA GLY A 67 -12.62 -15.50 -2.55
C GLY A 67 -12.33 -14.60 -3.74
N PHE A 68 -11.06 -14.43 -4.08
CA PHE A 68 -10.69 -13.95 -5.39
C PHE A 68 -11.15 -15.05 -6.33
N VAL A 69 -12.43 -15.01 -6.71
CA VAL A 69 -12.82 -15.58 -7.99
C VAL A 69 -12.11 -14.67 -8.98
N SER A 70 -10.89 -15.04 -9.33
CA SER A 70 -10.22 -14.49 -10.48
C SER A 70 -11.07 -14.88 -11.69
N ILE A 71 -12.09 -14.08 -11.99
CA ILE A 71 -12.64 -14.00 -13.34
C ILE A 71 -11.60 -13.21 -14.15
N GLY A 72 -10.40 -13.76 -14.24
CA GLY A 72 -9.36 -13.34 -15.16
C GLY A 72 -9.73 -13.90 -16.53
N LEU A 73 -10.82 -13.41 -17.12
CA LEU A 73 -11.03 -13.52 -18.57
C LEU A 73 -10.05 -12.56 -19.25
N ALA A 74 -8.75 -12.86 -19.14
CA ALA A 74 -7.76 -12.35 -20.08
C ALA A 74 -7.94 -13.14 -21.37
N GLY A 75 -8.94 -12.75 -22.16
CA GLY A 75 -9.11 -13.25 -23.51
C GLY A 75 -7.86 -12.89 -24.31
N ILE A 76 -6.93 -13.83 -24.43
CA ILE A 76 -5.84 -13.74 -25.41
C ILE A 76 -6.52 -13.74 -26.78
N ALA A 77 -6.57 -12.57 -27.40
CA ALA A 77 -7.06 -12.42 -28.77
C ALA A 77 -6.04 -13.08 -29.72
N VAL A 78 -6.23 -14.38 -29.97
CA VAL A 78 -5.51 -15.08 -31.03
C VAL A 78 -6.07 -14.58 -32.36
N LEU A 79 -5.28 -13.77 -33.07
CA LEU A 79 -5.52 -13.40 -34.45
C LEU A 79 -5.54 -14.68 -35.30
N ALA A 80 -6.73 -15.18 -35.62
CA ALA A 80 -6.91 -16.30 -36.52
C ALA A 80 -6.51 -15.87 -37.95
N SER A 81 -5.27 -16.14 -38.33
CA SER A 81 -4.89 -16.18 -39.74
C SER A 81 -5.52 -17.43 -40.36
N PHE A 82 -6.51 -17.25 -41.23
CA PHE A 82 -7.05 -18.31 -42.06
C PHE A 82 -6.02 -18.68 -43.14
N GLY A 83 -5.03 -19.50 -42.76
CA GLY A 83 -4.20 -20.25 -43.71
C GLY A 83 -4.96 -21.49 -44.18
N CYS A 84 -4.85 -21.82 -45.47
CA CYS A 84 -5.36 -23.07 -46.02
C CYS A 84 -4.78 -24.26 -45.23
N ASP A 85 -5.68 -25.13 -44.76
CA ASP A 85 -5.39 -26.29 -43.92
C ASP A 85 -5.04 -27.50 -44.80
N ASP A 86 -3.82 -28.02 -44.69
CA ASP A 86 -3.30 -29.13 -45.52
C ASP A 86 -3.75 -30.53 -45.03
N GLY A 87 -4.81 -30.63 -44.21
CA GLY A 87 -5.52 -31.88 -43.90
C GLY A 87 -4.74 -32.96 -43.13
N GLY A 88 -3.53 -32.67 -42.64
CA GLY A 88 -2.74 -33.58 -41.80
C GLY A 88 -3.13 -33.53 -40.32
N PRO A 89 -2.85 -34.59 -39.53
CA PRO A 89 -3.02 -34.54 -38.08
C PRO A 89 -2.12 -33.44 -37.49
N ARG A 90 -2.72 -32.46 -36.80
CA ARG A 90 -1.96 -31.43 -36.08
C ARG A 90 -1.33 -32.06 -34.84
N VAL A 91 -0.02 -31.87 -34.68
CA VAL A 91 0.75 -32.39 -33.55
C VAL A 91 0.88 -31.30 -32.49
N PRO A 92 0.56 -31.58 -31.21
CA PRO A 92 0.82 -30.65 -30.11
C PRO A 92 2.28 -30.24 -30.07
N ALA A 93 2.54 -28.93 -30.09
CA ALA A 93 3.89 -28.38 -29.93
C ALA A 93 4.04 -27.61 -28.61
N ARG A 94 2.95 -27.03 -28.10
CA ARG A 94 2.94 -26.30 -26.84
C ARG A 94 1.57 -26.40 -26.18
N VAL A 95 1.56 -26.48 -24.85
CA VAL A 95 0.36 -26.37 -24.01
C VAL A 95 0.48 -25.11 -23.17
N ILE A 96 -0.52 -24.23 -23.27
CA ILE A 96 -0.61 -22.99 -22.48
C ILE A 96 -1.59 -23.27 -21.35
N VAL A 97 -1.15 -23.13 -20.10
CA VAL A 97 -1.96 -23.36 -18.90
C VAL A 97 -2.43 -22.00 -18.35
N SER A 98 -3.70 -21.90 -17.98
CA SER A 98 -4.29 -20.72 -17.35
C SER A 98 -5.17 -21.13 -16.16
N PRO A 99 -5.09 -20.47 -15.00
CA PRO A 99 -4.06 -19.49 -14.64
C PRO A 99 -2.65 -20.12 -14.62
N ASP A 100 -1.61 -19.32 -14.81
CA ASP A 100 -0.21 -19.75 -14.75
C ASP A 100 0.35 -19.77 -13.31
N VAL A 101 -0.27 -18.99 -12.42
CA VAL A 101 -0.01 -18.97 -10.98
C VAL A 101 -1.32 -18.93 -10.20
N VAL A 102 -1.41 -19.76 -9.17
CA VAL A 102 -2.45 -19.74 -8.13
C VAL A 102 -1.76 -19.59 -6.78
N LEU A 103 -2.22 -18.64 -5.96
CA LEU A 103 -1.79 -18.47 -4.57
C LEU A 103 -3.02 -18.34 -3.68
N VAL A 104 -3.13 -19.23 -2.69
CA VAL A 104 -4.29 -19.29 -1.79
C VAL A 104 -3.89 -19.32 -0.31
N GLY A 105 -4.79 -18.82 0.54
CA GLY A 105 -4.56 -18.61 1.98
C GLY A 105 -5.10 -19.69 2.90
N SER A 106 -5.70 -20.75 2.34
CA SER A 106 -6.40 -21.75 3.14
C SER A 106 -6.53 -23.08 2.41
N VAL A 107 -6.54 -24.17 3.18
CA VAL A 107 -6.82 -25.53 2.71
C VAL A 107 -8.29 -25.65 2.28
N GLY A 108 -8.54 -26.47 1.26
CA GLY A 108 -9.87 -26.74 0.70
C GLY A 108 -10.34 -25.74 -0.36
N VAL A 109 -9.54 -24.69 -0.65
CA VAL A 109 -9.80 -23.81 -1.80
C VAL A 109 -9.58 -24.58 -3.07
N THR A 110 -10.54 -24.49 -3.99
CA THR A 110 -10.50 -25.17 -5.29
C THR A 110 -10.30 -24.18 -6.42
N GLU A 111 -9.47 -24.51 -7.41
CA GLU A 111 -9.23 -23.71 -8.60
C GLU A 111 -9.32 -24.55 -9.87
N GLN A 112 -9.83 -23.95 -10.95
CA GLN A 112 -9.95 -24.60 -12.25
C GLN A 112 -8.80 -24.17 -13.16
N PHE A 113 -8.03 -25.13 -13.66
CA PHE A 113 -7.05 -24.89 -14.71
C PHE A 113 -7.60 -25.22 -16.09
N GLU A 114 -7.27 -24.40 -17.07
CA GLU A 114 -7.56 -24.62 -18.48
C GLU A 114 -6.26 -24.81 -19.26
N ALA A 115 -6.31 -25.66 -20.29
CA ALA A 115 -5.18 -25.92 -21.18
C ALA A 115 -5.56 -25.59 -22.63
N HIS A 116 -4.81 -24.69 -23.25
CA HIS A 116 -4.90 -24.41 -24.69
C HIS A 116 -3.72 -25.07 -25.42
N VAL A 117 -4.03 -26.08 -26.23
CA VAL A 117 -3.03 -26.84 -27.00
C VAL A 117 -2.88 -26.23 -28.38
N VAL A 118 -1.64 -25.91 -28.78
CA VAL A 118 -1.32 -25.34 -30.09
C VAL A 118 -0.27 -26.18 -30.83
N ASP A 119 -0.34 -26.16 -32.15
CA ASP A 119 0.67 -26.77 -33.02
C ASP A 119 1.92 -25.87 -33.17
N ALA A 120 2.90 -26.32 -33.97
CA ALA A 120 4.14 -25.60 -34.19
C ALA A 120 3.95 -24.24 -34.89
N GLY A 121 2.84 -24.05 -35.61
CA GLY A 121 2.44 -22.80 -36.24
C GLY A 121 1.70 -21.85 -35.30
N GLY A 122 1.42 -22.27 -34.06
CA GLY A 122 0.64 -21.52 -33.09
C GLY A 122 -0.87 -21.62 -33.29
N ALA A 123 -1.35 -22.48 -34.19
CA ALA A 123 -2.77 -22.69 -34.38
C ALA A 123 -3.32 -23.62 -33.28
N LEU A 124 -4.51 -23.27 -32.76
CA LEU A 124 -5.19 -24.09 -31.77
C LEU A 124 -5.50 -25.50 -32.33
N ILE A 125 -5.39 -26.51 -31.47
CA ILE A 125 -5.81 -27.89 -31.72
C ILE A 125 -7.06 -28.16 -30.85
N PRO A 126 -8.28 -27.90 -31.35
CA PRO A 126 -9.49 -28.10 -30.57
C PRO A 126 -9.70 -29.58 -30.18
N GLY A 127 -10.13 -29.83 -28.96
CA GLY A 127 -10.44 -31.19 -28.49
C GLY A 127 -9.21 -32.09 -28.27
N ALA A 128 -8.01 -31.53 -28.26
CA ALA A 128 -6.81 -32.27 -27.87
C ALA A 128 -7.00 -32.87 -26.47
N ALA A 129 -6.69 -34.15 -26.31
CA ALA A 129 -6.73 -34.81 -25.02
C ALA A 129 -5.62 -34.25 -24.12
N VAL A 130 -5.99 -33.79 -22.94
CA VAL A 130 -5.08 -33.26 -21.92
C VAL A 130 -5.20 -34.13 -20.67
N SER A 131 -4.07 -34.48 -20.09
CA SER A 131 -3.99 -35.08 -18.75
C SER A 131 -3.30 -34.12 -17.79
N TRP A 132 -3.76 -34.10 -16.54
CA TRP A 132 -3.24 -33.23 -15.50
C TRP A 132 -2.50 -34.02 -14.42
N SER A 133 -1.48 -33.40 -13.82
CA SER A 133 -0.76 -33.96 -12.67
C SER A 133 -0.23 -32.84 -11.78
N SER A 134 -0.05 -33.15 -10.49
CA SER A 134 0.62 -32.30 -9.51
C SER A 134 1.97 -32.88 -9.16
N SER A 135 2.98 -32.02 -8.95
CA SER A 135 4.27 -32.47 -8.43
C SER A 135 4.22 -32.84 -6.94
N ASP A 136 3.21 -32.38 -6.21
CA ASP A 136 3.01 -32.65 -4.78
C ASP A 136 1.51 -32.58 -4.43
N GLU A 137 0.86 -33.75 -4.37
CA GLU A 137 -0.55 -33.90 -4.01
C GLU A 137 -0.84 -33.56 -2.53
N SER A 138 0.20 -33.49 -1.67
CA SER A 138 0.02 -33.03 -0.29
C SER A 138 -0.13 -31.51 -0.17
N VAL A 139 0.23 -30.78 -1.23
CA VAL A 139 0.02 -29.33 -1.37
C VAL A 139 -1.21 -29.05 -2.21
N ALA A 140 -1.30 -29.65 -3.39
CA ALA A 140 -2.41 -29.46 -4.33
C ALA A 140 -2.77 -30.78 -5.00
N ASP A 141 -3.98 -31.28 -4.72
CA ASP A 141 -4.58 -32.42 -5.42
C ASP A 141 -5.28 -31.91 -6.69
N ILE A 142 -5.16 -32.61 -7.82
CA ILE A 142 -5.76 -32.17 -9.09
C ILE A 142 -6.43 -33.32 -9.82
N ASP A 143 -7.67 -33.12 -10.25
CA ASP A 143 -8.37 -34.11 -11.07
C ASP A 143 -7.63 -34.28 -12.43
N PRO A 144 -7.19 -35.51 -12.77
CA PRO A 144 -6.33 -35.75 -13.92
C PRO A 144 -7.02 -35.52 -15.27
N VAL A 145 -8.36 -35.36 -15.30
CA VAL A 145 -9.16 -35.18 -16.51
C VAL A 145 -9.71 -33.76 -16.59
N SER A 146 -10.34 -33.27 -15.53
CA SER A 146 -11.00 -31.97 -15.53
C SER A 146 -10.05 -30.81 -15.26
N GLY A 147 -8.86 -31.05 -14.67
CA GLY A 147 -7.93 -29.97 -14.28
C GLY A 147 -8.41 -29.15 -13.08
N HIS A 148 -9.29 -29.73 -12.26
CA HIS A 148 -9.82 -29.09 -11.07
C HIS A 148 -8.90 -29.39 -9.88
N ALA A 149 -8.21 -28.37 -9.36
CA ALA A 149 -7.26 -28.49 -8.27
C ALA A 149 -7.87 -28.09 -6.93
N THR A 150 -7.44 -28.74 -5.84
CA THR A 150 -7.83 -28.45 -4.46
C THR A 150 -6.58 -28.27 -3.60
N ALA A 151 -6.52 -27.19 -2.83
CA ALA A 151 -5.48 -26.95 -1.85
C ALA A 151 -5.57 -27.96 -0.69
N VAL A 152 -4.49 -28.67 -0.39
CA VAL A 152 -4.44 -29.74 0.64
C VAL A 152 -3.58 -29.32 1.84
N GLY A 153 -2.45 -28.65 1.60
CA GLY A 153 -1.49 -28.29 2.63
C GLY A 153 -0.57 -27.15 2.20
N ALA A 154 0.10 -26.51 3.17
CA ALA A 154 1.01 -25.41 2.90
C ALA A 154 2.21 -25.89 2.04
N GLY A 155 2.58 -25.09 1.04
CA GLY A 155 3.71 -25.41 0.17
C GLY A 155 3.52 -24.92 -1.26
N VAL A 156 4.40 -25.36 -2.16
CA VAL A 156 4.36 -25.03 -3.59
C VAL A 156 4.37 -26.33 -4.40
N ALA A 157 3.41 -26.48 -5.30
CA ALA A 157 3.34 -27.56 -6.28
C ALA A 157 3.38 -27.00 -7.71
N THR A 158 3.97 -27.76 -8.63
CA THR A 158 3.88 -27.52 -10.06
C THR A 158 2.74 -28.35 -10.63
N ILE A 159 1.75 -27.69 -11.23
CA ILE A 159 0.67 -28.33 -11.98
C ILE A 159 1.11 -28.48 -13.43
N THR A 160 1.00 -29.69 -13.99
CA THR A 160 1.40 -29.99 -15.37
C THR A 160 0.21 -30.47 -16.19
N ALA A 161 -0.03 -29.81 -17.32
CA ALA A 161 -0.95 -30.26 -18.37
C ALA A 161 -0.16 -30.90 -19.51
N THR A 162 -0.51 -32.12 -19.89
CA THR A 162 0.19 -32.87 -20.94
C THR A 162 -0.75 -33.24 -22.08
N ALA A 163 -0.35 -32.85 -23.29
CA ALA A 163 -0.94 -33.28 -24.56
C ALA A 163 0.22 -33.70 -25.47
N GLU A 164 0.49 -35.01 -25.52
CA GLU A 164 1.73 -35.51 -26.12
C GLU A 164 1.95 -35.03 -27.56
N PRO A 165 3.19 -34.67 -27.92
CA PRO A 165 4.42 -34.72 -27.11
C PRO A 165 4.66 -33.47 -26.23
N ALA A 166 3.71 -32.54 -26.17
CA ALA A 166 3.87 -31.25 -25.49
C ALA A 166 3.32 -31.25 -24.06
N SER A 167 3.83 -30.32 -23.25
CA SER A 167 3.31 -30.05 -21.91
C SER A 167 3.39 -28.55 -21.57
N GLY A 168 2.57 -28.14 -20.61
CA GLY A 168 2.53 -26.79 -20.04
C GLY A 168 2.51 -26.89 -18.52
N ARG A 169 2.93 -25.82 -17.83
CA ARG A 169 3.07 -25.80 -16.38
C ARG A 169 2.43 -24.55 -15.78
N ALA A 170 1.91 -24.70 -14.56
CA ALA A 170 1.49 -23.62 -13.69
C ALA A 170 2.01 -23.86 -12.26
N THR A 171 2.10 -22.78 -11.48
CA THR A 171 2.46 -22.84 -10.06
C THR A 171 1.19 -22.81 -9.21
N PHE A 172 1.09 -23.70 -8.23
CA PHE A 172 0.06 -23.68 -7.20
C PHE A 172 0.73 -23.54 -5.83
N GLU A 173 0.49 -22.44 -5.14
CA GLU A 173 1.04 -22.19 -3.81
C GLU A 173 -0.08 -22.03 -2.78
N VAL A 174 0.14 -22.67 -1.63
CA VAL A 174 -0.70 -22.52 -0.45
C VAL A 174 0.15 -21.88 0.63
N PHE A 175 -0.16 -20.62 0.95
CA PHE A 175 0.48 -19.91 2.05
C PHE A 175 -0.51 -19.79 3.22
N LEU A 176 -0.24 -20.49 4.30
CA LEU A 176 -1.02 -20.37 5.53
C LEU A 176 -0.35 -19.35 6.44
N ALA A 177 -0.98 -18.20 6.63
CA ALA A 177 -0.53 -17.23 7.62
C ALA A 177 -0.57 -17.86 9.02
N GLU A 178 0.43 -17.56 9.85
CA GLU A 178 0.44 -18.07 11.23
C GLU A 178 -0.69 -17.42 12.04
N GLU A 179 -1.59 -18.24 12.58
CA GLU A 179 -2.53 -17.79 13.60
C GLU A 179 -1.75 -17.58 14.91
N THR A 180 -1.66 -16.34 15.37
CA THR A 180 -0.81 -16.00 16.52
C THR A 180 -1.44 -14.93 17.39
N ASP A 181 -1.21 -15.06 18.69
CA ASP A 181 -1.42 -13.98 19.63
C ASP A 181 -0.25 -12.99 19.48
N TYR A 182 -0.53 -11.82 18.92
CA TYR A 182 0.47 -10.79 18.69
C TYR A 182 1.07 -10.27 20.01
N VAL A 183 2.37 -10.51 20.21
CA VAL A 183 3.12 -10.06 21.38
C VAL A 183 3.75 -8.69 21.07
N PRO A 184 3.45 -7.65 21.86
CA PRO A 184 4.02 -6.32 21.65
C PRO A 184 5.55 -6.32 21.56
N GLY A 185 6.09 -5.60 20.59
CA GLY A 185 7.52 -5.52 20.28
C GLY A 185 8.07 -6.64 19.39
N GLN A 186 7.28 -7.69 19.08
CA GLN A 186 7.71 -8.77 18.18
C GLN A 186 7.33 -8.51 16.72
N SER A 187 8.20 -8.92 15.81
CA SER A 187 7.97 -8.89 14.35
C SER A 187 7.27 -10.14 13.87
N TYR A 188 6.29 -9.95 13.00
CA TYR A 188 5.54 -10.96 12.28
C TYR A 188 5.61 -10.65 10.78
N TYR A 189 5.55 -11.69 9.96
CA TYR A 189 5.85 -11.56 8.54
C TYR A 189 4.76 -12.18 7.68
N GLY A 190 4.45 -11.50 6.58
CA GLY A 190 3.69 -12.06 5.49
C GLY A 190 4.50 -13.05 4.65
N ARG A 191 3.92 -13.52 3.55
CA ARG A 191 4.56 -14.41 2.59
C ARG A 191 5.91 -13.83 2.16
N ARG A 192 6.96 -14.65 2.23
CA ARG A 192 8.36 -14.28 1.90
C ARG A 192 8.92 -13.09 2.70
N GLN A 193 8.27 -12.70 3.80
CA GLN A 193 8.66 -11.54 4.60
C GLN A 193 8.58 -10.19 3.87
N TYR A 194 7.81 -10.11 2.78
CA TYR A 194 7.62 -8.86 2.03
C TYR A 194 6.95 -7.77 2.86
N ILE A 195 6.05 -8.18 3.74
CA ILE A 195 5.40 -7.30 4.70
C ILE A 195 5.84 -7.71 6.10
N GLU A 196 6.20 -6.72 6.91
CA GLU A 196 6.47 -6.90 8.33
C GLU A 196 5.46 -6.14 9.17
N TYR A 197 4.99 -6.78 10.23
CA TYR A 197 4.21 -6.18 11.29
C TYR A 197 4.93 -6.33 12.62
N ILE A 198 5.35 -5.23 13.23
CA ILE A 198 5.76 -5.19 14.62
C ILE A 198 4.53 -4.90 15.46
N ALA A 199 4.13 -5.88 16.27
CA ALA A 199 2.96 -5.75 17.13
C ALA A 199 3.18 -4.68 18.21
N GLY A 200 2.13 -3.94 18.54
CA GLY A 200 2.13 -2.90 19.55
C GLY A 200 1.09 -3.12 20.63
N ASP A 201 1.10 -2.24 21.62
CA ASP A 201 0.07 -2.14 22.66
C ASP A 201 -0.38 -0.69 22.94
N LEU A 202 0.14 0.28 22.18
CA LEU A 202 -0.24 1.69 22.24
C LEU A 202 -1.30 2.04 21.19
N PRO A 203 -2.07 3.14 21.37
CA PRO A 203 -3.07 3.61 20.40
C PRO A 203 -2.46 4.29 19.17
N ILE A 204 -1.29 3.82 18.71
CA ILE A 204 -0.52 4.36 17.59
C ILE A 204 -0.27 3.24 16.59
N VAL A 205 -0.69 3.46 15.35
CA VAL A 205 -0.38 2.60 14.21
C VAL A 205 0.50 3.39 13.24
N LEU A 206 1.74 2.96 13.07
CA LEU A 206 2.69 3.52 12.11
C LEU A 206 2.73 2.64 10.87
N SER A 207 2.83 3.24 9.69
CA SER A 207 3.11 2.48 8.47
C SER A 207 4.20 3.12 7.62
N ALA A 208 5.01 2.30 6.95
CA ALA A 208 6.02 2.74 5.99
C ALA A 208 5.89 1.93 4.69
N PRO A 209 5.13 2.42 3.69
CA PRO A 209 4.84 1.67 2.46
C PRO A 209 5.98 1.68 1.44
N HIS A 210 6.91 2.63 1.49
CA HIS A 210 7.84 2.92 0.37
C HIS A 210 9.32 2.89 0.76
N GLY A 211 9.65 2.42 1.96
CA GLY A 211 11.03 2.33 2.46
C GLY A 211 11.77 1.04 2.10
N GLY A 212 11.08 0.06 1.51
CA GLY A 212 11.62 -1.28 1.25
C GLY A 212 12.70 -1.36 0.18
N TYR A 213 13.57 -2.37 0.28
CA TYR A 213 14.70 -2.60 -0.63
C TYR A 213 14.57 -3.86 -1.51
N GLU A 214 13.57 -4.70 -1.23
CA GLU A 214 13.48 -6.03 -1.84
C GLU A 214 12.98 -5.94 -3.30
N LEU A 215 13.68 -6.65 -4.19
CA LEU A 215 13.43 -6.69 -5.63
C LEU A 215 13.30 -8.14 -6.10
N PRO A 216 12.31 -8.92 -5.60
CA PRO A 216 12.16 -10.31 -5.99
C PRO A 216 11.84 -10.46 -7.48
N GLU A 217 12.32 -11.55 -8.09
CA GLU A 217 12.07 -11.86 -9.50
C GLU A 217 10.61 -12.23 -9.78
N GLU A 218 9.91 -12.83 -8.79
CA GLU A 218 8.51 -13.26 -8.94
C GLU A 218 7.52 -12.08 -9.04
N ILE A 219 7.95 -10.88 -8.64
CA ILE A 219 7.18 -9.64 -8.79
C ILE A 219 7.84 -8.81 -9.89
N ALA A 220 7.15 -8.66 -11.02
CA ALA A 220 7.63 -7.79 -12.09
C ALA A 220 7.68 -6.33 -11.62
N ASP A 221 8.59 -5.53 -12.20
CA ASP A 221 8.55 -4.09 -11.95
C ASP A 221 7.26 -3.50 -12.51
N ARG A 222 6.64 -2.65 -11.71
CA ARG A 222 5.57 -1.77 -12.14
C ARG A 222 6.02 -0.89 -13.27
N THR A 223 5.09 -0.62 -14.19
CA THR A 223 5.33 0.07 -15.45
C THR A 223 4.71 1.47 -15.49
N TRP A 224 3.85 1.81 -14.53
CA TRP A 224 3.25 3.13 -14.41
C TRP A 224 3.03 3.54 -12.94
N GLY A 225 2.74 4.84 -12.74
CA GLY A 225 2.72 5.47 -11.42
C GLY A 225 4.12 5.86 -10.92
N VAL A 226 4.22 6.25 -9.65
CA VAL A 226 5.50 6.61 -9.03
C VAL A 226 6.21 5.35 -8.55
N VAL A 227 7.47 5.19 -8.92
CA VAL A 227 8.29 4.00 -8.58
C VAL A 227 9.48 4.32 -7.70
N LEU A 228 9.71 5.60 -7.39
CA LEU A 228 10.85 6.05 -6.59
C LEU A 228 10.64 5.74 -5.11
N GLN A 229 11.68 5.19 -4.49
CA GLN A 229 11.69 4.85 -3.07
C GLN A 229 11.73 6.09 -2.18
N ASP A 230 10.99 6.00 -1.07
CA ASP A 230 11.09 6.94 0.04
C ASP A 230 12.26 6.52 0.92
N ARG A 231 13.47 6.85 0.47
CA ARG A 231 14.71 6.37 1.10
C ARG A 231 14.67 6.54 2.62
N ARG A 232 14.98 5.46 3.34
CA ARG A 232 15.15 5.41 4.79
C ARG A 232 13.89 5.59 5.65
N THR A 233 12.69 5.51 5.07
CA THR A 233 11.45 5.58 5.86
C THR A 233 11.17 4.32 6.67
N GLN A 234 11.59 3.12 6.22
CA GLN A 234 11.46 1.91 7.04
C GLN A 234 12.38 1.94 8.27
N GLU A 235 13.62 2.45 8.13
CA GLU A 235 14.54 2.66 9.24
C GLU A 235 13.98 3.72 10.17
N LEU A 236 13.47 4.82 9.63
CA LEU A 236 12.85 5.87 10.43
C LEU A 236 11.64 5.33 11.23
N ALA A 237 10.77 4.50 10.63
CA ALA A 237 9.65 3.90 11.34
C ALA A 237 10.11 3.06 12.55
N ARG A 238 11.17 2.27 12.40
CA ARG A 238 11.77 1.50 13.51
C ARG A 238 12.40 2.41 14.57
N THR A 239 13.10 3.46 14.15
CA THR A 239 13.70 4.43 15.08
C THR A 239 12.62 5.18 15.88
N ILE A 240 11.50 5.55 15.24
CA ILE A 240 10.32 6.11 15.93
C ILE A 240 9.75 5.10 16.93
N GLY A 241 9.59 3.84 16.54
CA GLY A 241 9.14 2.76 17.43
C GLY A 241 10.02 2.63 18.68
N ALA A 242 11.33 2.60 18.49
CA ALA A 242 12.30 2.54 19.59
C ALA A 242 12.20 3.75 20.52
N ALA A 243 12.13 4.97 19.96
CA ALA A 243 12.02 6.19 20.76
C ALA A 243 10.71 6.25 21.57
N ILE A 244 9.59 5.79 21.00
CA ILE A 244 8.31 5.69 21.73
C ILE A 244 8.44 4.68 22.87
N TYR A 245 9.04 3.51 22.63
CA TYR A 245 9.25 2.51 23.68
C TYR A 245 10.17 3.02 24.79
N GLU A 246 11.31 3.62 24.46
CA GLU A 246 12.24 4.18 25.45
C GLU A 246 11.57 5.25 26.32
N ARG A 247 10.65 6.01 25.74
CA ARG A 247 9.92 7.07 26.44
C ARG A 247 8.78 6.56 27.31
N THR A 248 8.05 5.54 26.85
CA THR A 248 6.75 5.15 27.42
C THR A 248 6.70 3.74 28.00
N GLY A 249 7.66 2.89 27.66
CA GLY A 249 7.63 1.44 27.90
C GLY A 249 6.58 0.67 27.10
N GLY A 250 5.79 1.33 26.24
CA GLY A 250 4.82 0.71 25.34
C GLY A 250 5.31 0.70 23.89
N TYR A 251 4.74 -0.19 23.07
CA TYR A 251 5.09 -0.35 21.68
C TYR A 251 3.99 0.23 20.78
N PRO A 252 4.31 1.12 19.81
CA PRO A 252 3.37 1.39 18.72
C PRO A 252 3.28 0.16 17.81
N HIS A 253 2.16 0.00 17.12
CA HIS A 253 2.05 -0.96 16.03
C HIS A 253 2.80 -0.40 14.81
N ILE A 254 3.59 -1.21 14.11
CA ILE A 254 4.38 -0.75 12.96
C ILE A 254 4.23 -1.72 11.79
N ILE A 255 3.77 -1.24 10.63
CA ILE A 255 3.61 -2.05 9.41
C ILE A 255 4.54 -1.52 8.32
N ILE A 256 5.42 -2.37 7.80
CA ILE A 256 6.46 -2.01 6.84
C ILE A 256 6.32 -2.86 5.59
N CYS A 257 6.27 -2.21 4.43
CA CYS A 257 6.46 -2.86 3.15
C CYS A 257 7.97 -2.91 2.84
N ARG A 258 8.53 -4.12 2.79
CA ARG A 258 9.96 -4.37 2.52
C ARG A 258 10.28 -4.48 1.03
N LEU A 259 9.25 -4.63 0.19
CA LEU A 259 9.37 -4.51 -1.25
C LEU A 259 9.74 -3.07 -1.64
N HIS A 260 10.63 -2.95 -2.62
CA HIS A 260 10.89 -1.67 -3.26
C HIS A 260 9.62 -1.15 -3.94
N ARG A 261 9.39 0.16 -3.95
CA ARG A 261 8.16 0.77 -4.51
C ARG A 261 7.93 0.43 -5.99
N SER A 262 9.00 0.15 -6.75
CA SER A 262 8.87 -0.35 -8.12
C SER A 262 8.20 -1.72 -8.20
N LYS A 263 8.22 -2.54 -7.15
CA LYS A 263 7.55 -3.84 -7.09
C LYS A 263 6.12 -3.71 -6.59
N LEU A 264 5.91 -2.88 -5.57
CA LEU A 264 4.61 -2.67 -4.95
C LEU A 264 4.53 -1.24 -4.39
N ASP A 265 3.52 -0.48 -4.80
CA ASP A 265 3.14 0.76 -4.10
C ASP A 265 1.98 0.45 -3.16
N ALA A 266 2.28 0.12 -1.91
CA ALA A 266 1.29 -0.16 -0.88
C ALA A 266 0.48 1.07 -0.43
N ASN A 267 0.71 2.25 -1.02
CA ASN A 267 -0.09 3.47 -0.84
C ASN A 267 -0.90 3.79 -2.11
N ARG A 268 -1.36 2.75 -2.81
CA ARG A 268 -2.27 2.81 -3.96
C ARG A 268 -3.34 1.72 -3.86
N GLU A 269 -4.42 1.93 -4.62
CA GLU A 269 -5.43 0.89 -4.86
C GLU A 269 -4.77 -0.27 -5.63
N ILE A 270 -5.23 -1.50 -5.39
CA ILE A 270 -4.55 -2.75 -5.76
C ILE A 270 -4.18 -2.83 -7.25
N ASP A 271 -5.05 -2.34 -8.14
CA ASP A 271 -4.82 -2.33 -9.59
C ASP A 271 -3.56 -1.54 -9.96
N GLU A 272 -3.40 -0.35 -9.37
CA GLU A 272 -2.17 0.42 -9.52
C GLU A 272 -1.04 -0.21 -8.72
N ALA A 273 -1.31 -0.62 -7.48
CA ALA A 273 -0.33 -1.07 -6.50
C ALA A 273 0.53 -2.22 -7.03
N ALA A 274 -0.11 -3.27 -7.54
CA ALA A 274 0.50 -4.54 -7.92
C ALA A 274 0.43 -4.83 -9.43
N GLN A 275 -0.39 -4.09 -10.18
CA GLN A 275 -0.55 -4.21 -11.63
C GLN A 275 -0.80 -5.64 -12.13
N GLY A 276 -1.62 -6.41 -11.41
CA GLY A 276 -2.03 -7.77 -11.77
C GLY A 276 -1.03 -8.87 -11.41
N ASN A 277 0.08 -8.54 -10.73
CA ASN A 277 0.99 -9.58 -10.26
C ASN A 277 0.43 -10.25 -8.99
N VAL A 278 0.13 -11.54 -9.06
CA VAL A 278 -0.50 -12.32 -7.97
C VAL A 278 0.27 -12.20 -6.65
N TYR A 279 1.60 -12.27 -6.66
CA TYR A 279 2.42 -12.15 -5.45
C TYR A 279 2.45 -10.71 -4.90
N GLY A 280 2.44 -9.71 -5.78
CA GLY A 280 2.30 -8.31 -5.41
C GLY A 280 0.94 -7.99 -4.79
N GLU A 281 -0.15 -8.54 -5.34
CA GLU A 281 -1.51 -8.42 -4.81
C GLU A 281 -1.66 -9.09 -3.44
N TRP A 282 -0.98 -10.22 -3.25
CA TRP A 282 -0.91 -10.90 -1.97
C TRP A 282 -0.20 -10.04 -0.91
N ALA A 283 1.00 -9.53 -1.22
CA ALA A 283 1.73 -8.65 -0.32
C ALA A 283 0.96 -7.34 -0.04
N TRP A 284 0.25 -6.80 -1.02
CA TRP A 284 -0.65 -5.66 -0.81
C TRP A 284 -1.74 -5.98 0.22
N SER A 285 -2.36 -7.15 0.09
CA SER A 285 -3.42 -7.61 1.00
C SER A 285 -2.88 -7.78 2.42
N GLU A 286 -1.74 -8.46 2.58
CA GLU A 286 -1.07 -8.62 3.87
C GLU A 286 -0.71 -7.28 4.53
N TYR A 287 -0.22 -6.30 3.76
CA TYR A 287 0.08 -4.96 4.27
C TYR A 287 -1.16 -4.28 4.86
N HIS A 288 -2.27 -4.31 4.12
CA HIS A 288 -3.50 -3.68 4.60
C HIS A 288 -4.15 -4.48 5.73
N ASP A 289 -4.09 -5.81 5.71
CA ASP A 289 -4.68 -6.66 6.73
C ASP A 289 -3.93 -6.55 8.06
N PHE A 290 -2.60 -6.40 8.06
CA PHE A 290 -1.86 -6.08 9.29
C PHE A 290 -2.20 -4.69 9.84
N ILE A 291 -2.47 -3.69 8.98
CA ILE A 291 -2.94 -2.39 9.45
C ILE A 291 -4.34 -2.52 10.08
N GLU A 292 -5.27 -3.26 9.45
CA GLU A 292 -6.59 -3.50 10.03
C GLU A 292 -6.53 -4.27 11.35
N THR A 293 -5.62 -5.24 11.46
CA THR A 293 -5.34 -5.99 12.69
C THR A 293 -4.86 -5.07 13.81
N ALA A 294 -3.88 -4.21 13.53
CA ALA A 294 -3.38 -3.23 14.48
C ALA A 294 -4.49 -2.24 14.91
N LYS A 295 -5.26 -1.71 13.96
CA LYS A 295 -6.40 -0.82 14.25
C LYS A 295 -7.43 -1.50 15.13
N ALA A 296 -7.75 -2.78 14.87
CA ALA A 296 -8.69 -3.54 15.68
C ALA A 296 -8.21 -3.67 17.14
N ALA A 297 -6.93 -4.01 17.35
CA ALA A 297 -6.33 -4.09 18.67
C ALA A 297 -6.38 -2.74 19.42
N VAL A 298 -6.06 -1.65 18.71
CA VAL A 298 -6.15 -0.28 19.25
C VAL A 298 -7.58 0.06 19.67
N VAL A 299 -8.57 -0.22 18.82
CA VAL A 299 -9.97 0.09 19.11
C VAL A 299 -10.52 -0.77 20.24
N GLU A 300 -10.15 -2.05 20.30
CA GLU A 300 -10.57 -2.93 21.38
C GLU A 300 -10.08 -2.42 22.74
N ARG A 301 -8.84 -1.93 22.81
CA ARG A 301 -8.22 -1.49 24.07
C ARG A 301 -8.57 -0.06 24.45
N TYR A 302 -8.57 0.86 23.48
CA TYR A 302 -8.64 2.31 23.73
C TYR A 302 -9.91 2.95 23.17
N GLY A 303 -10.68 2.23 22.35
CA GLY A 303 -11.86 2.77 21.65
C GLY A 303 -11.54 3.74 20.51
N ARG A 304 -10.30 4.24 20.42
CA ARG A 304 -9.81 5.24 19.45
C ARG A 304 -8.28 5.19 19.32
N GLY A 305 -7.74 5.80 18.27
CA GLY A 305 -6.30 5.92 18.11
C GLY A 305 -5.85 6.71 16.89
N LEU A 306 -4.53 6.78 16.72
CA LEU A 306 -3.85 7.56 15.70
C LEU A 306 -3.13 6.64 14.72
N TYR A 307 -3.35 6.87 13.43
CA TYR A 307 -2.63 6.25 12.33
C TYR A 307 -1.68 7.28 11.68
N LEU A 308 -0.39 6.94 11.58
CA LEU A 308 0.61 7.76 10.88
C LEU A 308 1.18 6.98 9.70
N ASP A 309 0.95 7.49 8.50
CA ASP A 309 1.48 6.95 7.26
C ASP A 309 2.76 7.70 6.89
N LEU A 310 3.92 7.06 7.08
CA LEU A 310 5.24 7.67 6.97
C LEU A 310 5.78 7.58 5.55
N HIS A 311 6.06 8.75 4.98
CA HIS A 311 6.61 8.95 3.63
C HIS A 311 7.83 9.85 3.68
N GLY A 312 8.47 10.02 2.53
CA GLY A 312 9.57 10.93 2.38
C GLY A 312 9.53 11.70 1.07
N HIS A 313 9.63 13.02 1.14
CA HIS A 313 9.70 13.87 -0.05
C HIS A 313 11.12 14.38 -0.34
N GLY A 314 11.31 14.80 -1.60
CA GLY A 314 12.55 15.41 -2.11
C GLY A 314 12.39 16.89 -2.49
N HIS A 315 11.40 17.59 -1.94
CA HIS A 315 11.19 19.01 -2.26
C HIS A 315 12.36 19.88 -1.77
N GLU A 316 12.61 20.99 -2.46
CA GLU A 316 13.69 21.93 -2.10
C GLU A 316 13.48 22.53 -0.71
N PHE A 317 12.25 22.89 -0.36
CA PHE A 317 11.93 23.45 0.94
C PHE A 317 11.81 22.33 1.99
N GLN A 318 12.80 22.26 2.89
CA GLN A 318 12.90 21.25 3.94
C GLN A 318 12.00 21.57 5.13
N ARG A 319 10.89 20.85 5.25
CA ARG A 319 9.93 20.86 6.36
C ARG A 319 9.11 19.57 6.32
N LEU A 320 8.47 19.18 7.41
CA LEU A 320 7.47 18.13 7.38
C LEU A 320 6.21 18.61 6.66
N GLU A 321 5.64 17.76 5.81
CA GLU A 321 4.32 17.99 5.22
C GLU A 321 3.33 16.98 5.83
N LEU A 322 2.33 17.48 6.53
CA LEU A 322 1.36 16.69 7.29
C LEU A 322 0.04 16.61 6.51
N GLY A 323 -0.14 15.52 5.78
CA GLY A 323 -1.30 15.29 4.93
C GLY A 323 -2.55 14.87 5.70
N TYR A 324 -3.55 15.77 5.77
CA TYR A 324 -4.86 15.52 6.40
C TYR A 324 -6.00 15.27 5.38
N LEU A 325 -5.67 14.99 4.12
CA LEU A 325 -6.56 15.00 2.93
C LEU A 325 -7.13 16.37 2.56
N LEU A 326 -6.55 17.44 3.10
CA LEU A 326 -6.78 18.82 2.71
C LEU A 326 -5.79 19.19 1.60
N SER A 327 -6.24 19.85 0.53
CA SER A 327 -5.32 20.35 -0.50
C SER A 327 -4.58 21.61 -0.06
N ALA A 328 -3.50 21.97 -0.77
CA ALA A 328 -2.83 23.26 -0.55
C ALA A 328 -3.82 24.44 -0.59
N SER A 329 -4.74 24.43 -1.57
CA SER A 329 -5.80 25.43 -1.69
C SER A 329 -6.80 25.43 -0.53
N ASP A 330 -7.08 24.27 0.09
CA ASP A 330 -7.94 24.24 1.28
C ASP A 330 -7.19 24.86 2.46
N LEU A 331 -5.89 24.58 2.57
CA LEU A 331 -5.04 25.16 3.59
C LEU A 331 -4.78 26.66 3.37
N GLU A 332 -5.06 27.25 2.21
CA GLU A 332 -5.00 28.71 2.02
C GLU A 332 -6.24 29.43 2.55
N LEU A 333 -7.32 28.69 2.88
CA LEU A 333 -8.54 29.28 3.41
C LEU A 333 -8.35 29.86 4.81
N SER A 334 -9.16 30.88 5.11
CA SER A 334 -9.26 31.43 6.46
C SER A 334 -9.74 30.36 7.46
N ASP A 335 -9.41 30.52 8.74
CA ASP A 335 -9.83 29.57 9.78
C ASP A 335 -11.35 29.38 9.82
N ALA A 336 -12.13 30.45 9.62
CA ALA A 336 -13.58 30.39 9.60
C ALA A 336 -14.14 29.56 8.42
N GLU A 337 -13.46 29.59 7.28
CA GLU A 337 -13.82 28.82 6.09
C GLU A 337 -13.34 27.37 6.20
N LEU A 338 -12.10 27.14 6.63
CA LEU A 338 -11.54 25.80 6.83
C LEU A 338 -12.30 25.01 7.91
N GLY A 339 -12.81 25.70 8.94
CA GLY A 339 -13.64 25.11 9.98
C GLY A 339 -15.02 24.64 9.53
N GLN A 340 -15.43 24.91 8.28
CA GLN A 340 -16.76 24.52 7.79
C GLN A 340 -16.90 23.00 7.62
N PRO A 341 -18.11 22.44 7.82
CA PRO A 341 -18.35 20.99 7.72
C PRO A 341 -17.88 20.35 6.41
N ALA A 342 -17.84 21.10 5.30
CA ALA A 342 -17.36 20.62 4.02
C ALA A 342 -15.88 20.15 4.06
N TYR A 343 -15.02 20.86 4.80
CA TYR A 343 -13.60 20.53 4.91
C TYR A 343 -13.32 19.58 6.08
N VAL A 344 -14.06 19.71 7.18
CA VAL A 344 -14.03 18.73 8.29
C VAL A 344 -14.35 17.33 7.76
N ASN A 345 -15.39 17.19 6.92
CA ASN A 345 -15.77 15.90 6.35
C ASN A 345 -14.81 15.37 5.27
N LYS A 346 -13.95 16.23 4.71
CA LYS A 346 -12.90 15.82 3.76
C LYS A 346 -11.71 15.16 4.48
N SER A 347 -11.49 15.55 5.73
CA SER A 347 -10.24 15.24 6.43
C SER A 347 -10.15 13.80 6.94
N SER A 348 -8.93 13.25 6.98
CA SER A 348 -8.60 11.97 7.60
C SER A 348 -8.62 11.98 9.14
N ILE A 349 -8.83 13.15 9.76
CA ILE A 349 -9.04 13.29 11.21
C ILE A 349 -10.48 13.73 11.55
N ARG A 350 -11.42 13.49 10.63
CA ARG A 350 -12.83 13.90 10.76
C ARG A 350 -13.47 13.48 12.09
N THR A 351 -13.28 12.24 12.55
CA THR A 351 -13.87 11.79 13.82
C THR A 351 -13.31 12.59 15.00
N LEU A 352 -12.00 12.77 15.06
CA LEU A 352 -11.36 13.59 16.10
C LEU A 352 -11.89 15.04 16.07
N ALA A 353 -12.03 15.60 14.88
CA ALA A 353 -12.54 16.96 14.69
C ALA A 353 -14.01 17.15 15.11
N GLN A 354 -14.82 16.10 15.08
CA GLN A 354 -16.21 16.13 15.54
C GLN A 354 -16.34 16.03 17.06
N GLU A 355 -15.31 15.52 17.73
CA GLU A 355 -15.29 15.30 19.17
C GLU A 355 -14.47 16.35 19.93
N ALA A 356 -13.53 17.04 19.26
CA ALA A 356 -12.64 18.00 19.88
C ALA A 356 -13.33 19.34 20.18
N ASP A 357 -13.38 19.72 21.46
CA ASP A 357 -13.89 21.02 21.93
C ASP A 357 -13.12 22.21 21.35
N SER A 358 -11.83 22.03 21.04
CA SER A 358 -10.98 23.07 20.43
C SER A 358 -11.37 23.42 18.99
N GLY A 359 -12.17 22.56 18.34
CA GLY A 359 -12.54 22.67 16.94
C GLY A 359 -11.45 22.21 15.96
N PHE A 360 -11.87 21.98 14.71
CA PHE A 360 -11.05 21.39 13.65
C PHE A 360 -9.77 22.17 13.33
N VAL A 361 -9.84 23.50 13.26
CA VAL A 361 -8.69 24.33 12.88
C VAL A 361 -7.56 24.22 13.90
N ALA A 362 -7.89 24.14 15.20
CA ALA A 362 -6.89 23.97 16.25
C ALA A 362 -6.14 22.63 16.11
N LEU A 363 -6.80 21.56 15.66
CA LEU A 363 -6.17 20.27 15.40
C LEU A 363 -5.18 20.28 14.23
N VAL A 364 -5.35 21.20 13.28
CA VAL A 364 -4.56 21.29 12.04
C VAL A 364 -3.46 22.35 12.15
N ARG A 365 -3.78 23.53 12.69
CA ARG A 365 -2.89 24.71 12.72
C ARG A 365 -2.60 25.24 14.13
N GLY A 366 -3.23 24.71 15.18
CA GLY A 366 -3.05 25.20 16.55
C GLY A 366 -1.67 24.86 17.13
N SER A 367 -1.31 25.46 18.26
CA SER A 367 -0.04 25.18 18.95
C SER A 367 0.05 23.72 19.43
N LEU A 368 -1.09 23.10 19.72
CA LEU A 368 -1.22 21.69 20.06
C LEU A 368 -1.55 20.80 18.85
N SER A 369 -1.57 21.34 17.62
CA SER A 369 -1.61 20.47 16.43
C SER A 369 -0.32 19.68 16.33
N LEU A 370 -0.34 18.56 15.60
CA LEU A 370 0.87 17.75 15.40
C LEU A 370 2.01 18.60 14.81
N GLY A 371 1.70 19.46 13.84
CA GLY A 371 2.68 20.37 13.23
C GLY A 371 3.16 21.48 14.18
N GLY A 372 2.28 22.00 15.05
CA GLY A 372 2.67 22.96 16.09
C GLY A 372 3.63 22.35 17.12
N LEU A 373 3.32 21.13 17.57
CA LEU A 373 4.14 20.39 18.54
C LEU A 373 5.50 19.98 17.97
N LEU A 374 5.57 19.61 16.69
CA LEU A 374 6.83 19.30 16.00
C LEU A 374 7.65 20.57 15.73
N GLY A 375 6.99 21.66 15.32
CA GLY A 375 7.64 22.96 15.14
C GLY A 375 8.29 23.48 16.42
N ALA A 376 7.61 23.33 17.56
CA ALA A 376 8.16 23.67 18.88
C ALA A 376 9.40 22.84 19.26
N ARG A 377 9.60 21.68 18.63
CA ARG A 377 10.73 20.76 18.84
C ARG A 377 11.80 20.87 17.74
N GLY A 378 11.76 21.94 16.96
CA GLY A 378 12.77 22.21 15.93
C GLY A 378 12.52 21.56 14.58
N TYR A 379 11.32 21.02 14.34
CA TYR A 379 10.93 20.41 13.07
C TYR A 379 9.81 21.22 12.41
N PRO A 380 10.15 22.22 11.56
CA PRO A 380 9.17 22.99 10.80
C PRO A 380 8.19 22.07 10.10
N SER A 381 6.90 22.37 10.21
CA SER A 381 5.82 21.50 9.72
C SER A 381 4.73 22.34 9.08
N VAL A 382 4.12 21.83 8.02
CA VAL A 382 2.92 22.40 7.40
C VAL A 382 1.81 21.34 7.37
N PRO A 383 0.57 21.66 7.75
CA PRO A 383 0.15 22.87 8.45
C PRO A 383 0.61 22.94 9.92
N SER A 384 0.80 24.16 10.43
CA SER A 384 1.14 24.50 11.82
C SER A 384 0.84 25.99 12.10
N PRO A 385 1.01 26.51 13.33
CA PRO A 385 0.85 27.95 13.57
C PRO A 385 1.83 28.81 12.77
N ALA A 386 3.06 28.32 12.58
CA ALA A 386 4.11 29.05 11.86
C ALA A 386 3.97 28.93 10.34
N TYR A 387 3.41 27.81 9.87
CA TYR A 387 3.15 27.53 8.46
C TYR A 387 1.72 27.01 8.32
N PRO A 388 0.69 27.89 8.36
CA PRO A 388 -0.71 27.45 8.30
C PRO A 388 -1.09 26.81 6.96
N ASP A 389 -0.29 27.10 5.92
CA ASP A 389 -0.44 26.64 4.55
C ASP A 389 0.93 26.45 3.85
N PRO A 390 0.97 25.79 2.68
CA PRO A 390 2.23 25.53 1.98
C PRO A 390 2.97 26.75 1.44
N GLY A 391 2.34 27.92 1.35
CA GLY A 391 2.93 29.17 0.86
C GLY A 391 3.25 29.15 -0.64
N GLY A 392 2.46 28.43 -1.44
CA GLY A 392 2.69 28.21 -2.87
C GLY A 392 3.77 27.17 -3.21
N TYR A 393 4.43 26.57 -2.20
CA TYR A 393 5.33 25.45 -2.40
C TYR A 393 4.56 24.14 -2.58
N PRO A 394 5.18 23.11 -3.19
CA PRO A 394 4.61 21.76 -3.24
C PRO A 394 4.21 21.25 -1.85
N TYR A 395 3.17 20.41 -1.83
CA TYR A 395 2.61 19.83 -0.63
C TYR A 395 1.88 18.53 -0.95
N TYR A 396 2.20 17.48 -0.22
CA TYR A 396 1.48 16.21 -0.29
C TYR A 396 0.30 16.19 0.68
N THR A 397 -0.89 15.98 0.13
CA THR A 397 -2.14 16.15 0.87
C THR A 397 -2.52 14.93 1.72
N GLY A 398 -1.83 13.80 1.55
CA GLY A 398 -2.24 12.49 2.05
C GLY A 398 -2.78 11.60 0.92
N GLY A 399 -2.32 10.35 0.90
CA GLY A 399 -2.56 9.36 -0.15
C GLY A 399 -3.67 8.35 0.16
N TYR A 400 -3.60 7.21 -0.52
CA TYR A 400 -4.58 6.12 -0.43
C TYR A 400 -4.72 5.58 1.00
N ASN A 401 -3.60 5.31 1.66
CA ASN A 401 -3.52 4.81 3.02
C ASN A 401 -4.16 5.77 4.02
N THR A 402 -3.83 7.05 3.94
CA THR A 402 -4.41 8.08 4.80
C THR A 402 -5.93 8.17 4.63
N ALA A 403 -6.42 8.05 3.40
CA ALA A 403 -7.86 8.00 3.11
C ALA A 403 -8.54 6.71 3.58
N ARG A 404 -7.88 5.56 3.43
CA ARG A 404 -8.40 4.25 3.77
C ARG A 404 -8.43 3.98 5.28
N HIS A 405 -7.36 4.40 5.97
CA HIS A 405 -7.09 4.01 7.36
C HIS A 405 -7.33 5.12 8.38
N GLY A 406 -7.45 6.37 7.92
CA GLY A 406 -7.95 7.48 8.75
C GLY A 406 -9.48 7.51 8.83
N SER A 407 -10.01 8.57 9.45
CA SER A 407 -11.43 8.67 9.81
C SER A 407 -12.29 9.43 8.80
N ARG A 408 -11.79 9.68 7.58
CA ARG A 408 -12.55 10.41 6.53
C ARG A 408 -13.93 9.78 6.31
N GLU A 409 -13.95 8.47 6.13
CA GLU A 409 -15.18 7.69 5.93
C GLU A 409 -15.85 7.28 7.28
N GLY A 410 -15.40 7.86 8.40
CA GLY A 410 -15.82 7.55 9.76
C GLY A 410 -14.88 6.55 10.46
N GLY A 411 -15.29 6.10 11.64
CA GLY A 411 -14.52 5.16 12.46
C GLY A 411 -13.60 5.85 13.47
N PRO A 412 -13.10 5.08 14.46
CA PRO A 412 -12.42 5.63 15.63
C PRO A 412 -10.92 5.93 15.44
N ILE A 413 -10.36 5.64 14.27
CA ILE A 413 -8.93 5.85 13.97
C ILE A 413 -8.78 7.10 13.13
N SER A 414 -8.06 8.10 13.63
CA SER A 414 -7.73 9.32 12.89
C SER A 414 -6.35 9.18 12.25
N GLY A 415 -6.20 9.64 11.00
CA GLY A 415 -5.02 9.36 10.18
C GLY A 415 -4.30 10.63 9.71
N VAL A 416 -2.97 10.59 9.66
CA VAL A 416 -2.13 11.67 9.11
C VAL A 416 -1.02 11.08 8.25
N GLN A 417 -0.82 11.59 7.04
CA GLN A 417 0.41 11.31 6.28
C GLN A 417 1.53 12.19 6.80
N VAL A 418 2.69 11.62 7.11
CA VAL A 418 3.87 12.38 7.52
C VAL A 418 4.91 12.26 6.42
N GLU A 419 5.08 13.32 5.64
CA GLU A 419 6.10 13.43 4.63
C GLU A 419 7.35 14.03 5.26
N ALA A 420 8.29 13.16 5.58
CA ALA A 420 9.55 13.54 6.18
C ALA A 420 10.48 14.11 5.09
N ASN A 421 10.97 15.33 5.27
CA ASN A 421 12.00 15.87 4.41
C ASN A 421 13.33 15.08 4.56
N TRP A 422 14.29 15.29 3.68
CA TRP A 422 15.54 14.50 3.71
C TRP A 422 16.51 15.02 4.77
N GLU A 423 16.88 16.30 4.65
CA GLU A 423 17.91 16.96 5.46
C GLU A 423 17.45 17.15 6.91
N GLY A 424 18.26 16.73 7.88
CA GLY A 424 17.94 16.91 9.30
C GLY A 424 16.84 15.98 9.84
N VAL A 425 16.28 15.09 9.00
CA VAL A 425 15.29 14.09 9.43
C VAL A 425 15.71 12.66 9.06
N ARG A 426 15.96 12.37 7.77
CA ARG A 426 16.18 10.98 7.28
C ARG A 426 17.61 10.70 6.80
N ASP A 427 18.35 11.75 6.48
CA ASP A 427 19.69 11.79 5.88
C ASP A 427 20.83 11.17 6.72
N SER A 428 20.65 10.98 8.03
CA SER A 428 21.62 10.29 8.90
C SER A 428 20.93 9.50 10.02
N LEU A 429 21.66 8.59 10.67
CA LEU A 429 21.14 7.87 11.84
C LEU A 429 20.82 8.84 12.99
N GLY A 430 21.76 9.72 13.33
CA GLY A 430 21.56 10.69 14.41
C GLY A 430 20.39 11.63 14.17
N ASN A 431 20.14 12.04 12.92
CA ASN A 431 18.96 12.86 12.59
C ASN A 431 17.65 12.07 12.72
N ARG A 432 17.63 10.78 12.35
CA ARG A 432 16.47 9.92 12.58
C ARG A 432 16.20 9.72 14.07
N GLU A 433 17.23 9.50 14.87
CA GLU A 433 17.12 9.34 16.33
C GLU A 433 16.61 10.63 16.99
N ALA A 434 17.17 11.78 16.62
CA ALA A 434 16.73 13.08 17.12
C ALA A 434 15.27 13.38 16.75
N PHE A 435 14.89 13.13 15.49
CA PHE A 435 13.52 13.34 15.04
C PHE A 435 12.55 12.36 15.70
N ALA A 436 12.93 11.10 15.82
CA ALA A 436 12.12 10.09 16.50
C ALA A 436 11.84 10.46 17.96
N ALA A 437 12.84 10.94 18.69
CA ALA A 437 12.68 11.42 20.06
C ALA A 437 11.73 12.63 20.13
N ALA A 438 11.88 13.60 19.23
CA ALA A 438 10.99 14.76 19.16
C ALA A 438 9.54 14.39 18.79
N LEU A 439 9.36 13.46 17.85
CA LEU A 439 8.04 12.95 17.48
C LEU A 439 7.40 12.17 18.63
N ALA A 440 8.14 11.31 19.33
CA ALA A 440 7.63 10.58 20.50
C ALA A 440 7.13 11.54 21.59
N GLU A 441 7.88 12.62 21.86
CA GLU A 441 7.48 13.67 22.80
C GLU A 441 6.25 14.45 22.31
N ALA A 442 6.17 14.78 21.02
CA ALA A 442 5.00 15.43 20.44
C ALA A 442 3.75 14.53 20.53
N LEU A 443 3.89 13.23 20.29
CA LEU A 443 2.78 12.27 20.32
C LEU A 443 2.23 12.04 21.72
N GLU A 444 3.07 12.06 22.75
CA GLU A 444 2.60 12.02 24.15
C GLU A 444 1.64 13.18 24.44
N VAL A 445 2.04 14.41 24.09
CA VAL A 445 1.20 15.60 24.28
C VAL A 445 -0.05 15.53 23.40
N TYR A 446 0.10 15.16 22.13
CA TYR A 446 -0.99 15.12 21.17
C TYR A 446 -2.08 14.11 21.56
N LEU A 447 -1.69 12.92 22.01
CA LEU A 447 -2.63 11.89 22.44
C LEU A 447 -3.28 12.24 23.78
N SER A 448 -2.53 12.81 24.72
CA SER A 448 -3.11 13.26 26.00
C SER A 448 -4.16 14.33 25.77
N GLU A 449 -3.87 15.34 24.94
CA GLU A 449 -4.76 16.48 24.72
C GLU A 449 -5.98 16.09 23.88
N HIS A 450 -5.76 15.45 22.73
CA HIS A 450 -6.82 15.29 21.73
C HIS A 450 -7.55 13.96 21.82
N PHE A 451 -6.89 12.93 22.36
CA PHE A 451 -7.48 11.60 22.51
C PHE A 451 -7.85 11.30 23.97
N GLY A 452 -7.40 12.12 24.93
CA GLY A 452 -7.57 11.84 26.35
C GLY A 452 -6.80 10.59 26.81
N ILE A 453 -5.73 10.22 26.08
CA ILE A 453 -4.93 9.02 26.37
C ILE A 453 -3.51 9.43 26.72
N ASP A 454 -3.13 9.25 27.98
CA ASP A 454 -1.76 9.45 28.45
C ASP A 454 -0.94 8.17 28.24
N ILE A 455 -0.14 8.15 27.18
CA ILE A 455 0.73 7.03 26.84
C ILE A 455 1.99 6.96 27.73
N ALA A 456 2.27 7.94 28.59
CA ALA A 456 3.40 7.88 29.51
C ALA A 456 3.07 7.16 30.83
N LEU A 457 1.78 7.04 31.20
CA LEU A 457 1.36 6.26 32.38
C LEU A 457 1.75 4.78 32.24
N PRO A 458 1.99 4.01 33.31
CA PRO A 458 2.20 2.57 33.20
C PRO A 458 1.00 1.87 32.54
N LEU A 459 1.23 0.82 31.73
CA LEU A 459 0.17 0.09 31.00
C LEU A 459 -1.03 -0.38 31.85
N ALA A 460 -0.83 -0.65 33.14
CA ALA A 460 -1.89 -1.05 34.07
C ALA A 460 -2.83 0.11 34.47
N ASN A 461 -2.43 1.34 34.19
CA ASN A 461 -3.11 2.58 34.55
C ASN A 461 -3.54 3.39 33.31
N ARG A 462 -3.45 2.80 32.11
CA ARG A 462 -3.85 3.41 30.83
C ARG A 462 -5.26 2.99 30.43
#